data_AF-A0A2E7C701-F1
#
_entry.id   AF-A0A2E7C701-F1
#
_cell.length_a   1.000
_cell.length_b   1.000
_cell.length_c   1.000
_cell.angle_alpha   90.00
_cell.angle_beta   90.00
_cell.angle_gamma   90.00
#
_symmetry.space_group_name_H-M   'P 1'
#
loop_
_entity.id
_entity.type
_entity.pdbx_description
1 polymer ?
#
loop_
_entity_poly.entity_id
_entity_poly.type
_entity_poly.pdbx_seq_one_letter_code
_entity_poly.pdbx_strand_id
1 'polypeptide(L)'
;MIVPFPTPAAAEGAVATEGLLAAEGSDAALSQCRRLARVLTVTREMVALAEVGDWDAVAAREQDRRDDLARCFKEAVSTEHAELVAEALAAILHLNEEMMAHLSKARDAVLQQGVAQVRTRSAIGHYEQVKSQP
;
A
#
# COMPACT_ATOMS: atom_id res chain seq x y z
N MET A 1 23.32 -68.52 29.25
CA MET A 1 23.44 -67.09 29.58
C MET A 1 22.74 -66.34 28.45
N ILE A 2 21.50 -65.88 28.69
CA ILE A 2 20.60 -65.27 27.71
C ILE A 2 20.43 -63.81 28.14
N VAL A 3 20.80 -62.86 27.28
CA VAL A 3 20.54 -61.43 27.50
C VAL A 3 19.13 -61.09 27.00
N PRO A 4 18.29 -60.39 27.79
CA PRO A 4 16.96 -60.01 27.35
C PRO A 4 17.01 -58.76 26.46
N PHE A 5 16.19 -58.76 25.42
CA PHE A 5 15.93 -57.62 24.55
C PHE A 5 14.98 -56.62 25.25
N PRO A 6 15.23 -55.30 25.23
CA PRO A 6 14.31 -54.35 25.83
C PRO A 6 13.06 -54.17 24.95
N THR A 7 11.89 -54.24 25.59
CA THR A 7 10.58 -53.93 24.99
C THR A 7 10.47 -52.42 24.74
N PRO A 8 9.93 -51.95 23.61
CA PRO A 8 9.69 -50.53 23.43
C PRO A 8 8.50 -50.10 24.31
N ALA A 9 8.80 -49.31 25.34
CA ALA A 9 7.78 -48.57 26.08
C ALA A 9 7.12 -47.55 25.14
N ALA A 10 5.80 -47.50 25.18
CA ALA A 10 4.96 -46.60 24.41
C ALA A 10 5.43 -45.14 24.54
N ALA A 11 5.83 -44.55 23.41
CA ALA A 11 5.95 -43.11 23.24
C ALA A 11 4.62 -42.58 22.71
N GLU A 12 3.59 -42.55 23.55
CA GLU A 12 2.40 -41.73 23.31
C GLU A 12 2.58 -40.42 24.09
N GLY A 13 2.80 -39.33 23.37
CA GLY A 13 2.90 -38.00 24.00
C GLY A 13 3.47 -36.86 23.19
N ALA A 14 3.73 -37.00 21.87
CA ALA A 14 4.36 -35.95 21.07
C ALA A 14 3.42 -35.23 20.06
N VAL A 15 2.13 -35.56 20.02
CA VAL A 15 1.23 -35.10 18.93
C VAL A 15 0.50 -33.78 19.26
N ALA A 16 0.57 -33.28 20.50
CA ALA A 16 -0.24 -32.13 20.93
C ALA A 16 0.36 -30.74 20.59
N THR A 17 1.65 -30.65 20.29
CA THR A 17 2.33 -29.34 20.08
C THR A 17 2.33 -28.84 18.64
N GLU A 18 2.26 -29.73 17.64
CA GLU A 18 2.26 -29.32 16.22
C GLU A 18 0.92 -28.69 15.78
N GLY A 19 -0.21 -29.19 16.31
CA GLY A 19 -1.54 -28.68 15.95
C GLY A 19 -1.82 -27.26 16.45
N LEU A 20 -1.26 -26.86 17.60
CA LEU A 20 -1.46 -25.52 18.16
C LEU A 20 -0.66 -24.46 17.40
N LEU A 21 0.59 -24.77 17.02
CA LEU A 21 1.47 -23.89 16.23
C LEU A 21 0.96 -23.71 14.78
N ALA A 22 0.40 -24.77 14.18
CA ALA A 22 -0.21 -24.69 12.84
C ALA A 22 -1.50 -23.84 12.84
N ALA A 23 -2.31 -23.94 13.90
CA ALA A 23 -3.52 -23.14 14.05
C ALA A 23 -3.21 -21.65 14.27
N GLU A 24 -2.19 -21.32 15.08
CA GLU A 24 -1.74 -19.93 15.28
C GLU A 24 -1.16 -19.32 14.00
N GLY A 25 -0.38 -20.09 13.21
CA GLY A 25 0.13 -19.64 11.92
C GLY A 25 -0.96 -19.39 10.87
N SER A 26 -2.04 -20.19 10.89
CA SER A 26 -3.18 -20.02 9.99
C SER A 26 -4.02 -18.78 10.33
N ASP A 27 -4.30 -18.51 11.61
CA ASP A 27 -5.05 -17.32 12.02
C ASP A 27 -4.26 -16.02 11.77
N ALA A 28 -2.95 -16.04 12.04
CA ALA A 28 -2.05 -14.95 11.69
C ALA A 28 -2.05 -14.66 10.18
N ALA A 29 -1.96 -15.68 9.34
CA ALA A 29 -1.96 -15.51 7.89
C ALA A 29 -3.32 -15.02 7.34
N LEU A 30 -4.44 -15.53 7.86
CA LEU A 30 -5.77 -15.00 7.54
C LEU A 30 -5.90 -13.52 7.94
N SER A 31 -5.32 -13.13 9.08
CA SER A 31 -5.27 -11.74 9.51
C SER A 31 -4.43 -10.87 8.57
N GLN A 32 -3.31 -11.40 8.04
CA GLN A 32 -2.45 -10.73 7.07
C GLN A 32 -3.18 -10.51 5.74
N CYS A 33 -3.83 -11.54 5.19
CA CYS A 33 -4.62 -11.42 3.96
C CYS A 33 -5.75 -10.40 4.08
N ARG A 34 -6.44 -10.36 5.23
CA ARG A 34 -7.49 -9.35 5.50
C ARG A 34 -6.94 -7.93 5.53
N ARG A 35 -5.77 -7.72 6.15
CA ARG A 35 -5.11 -6.40 6.15
C ARG A 35 -4.65 -6.00 4.76
N LEU A 36 -4.12 -6.92 3.95
CA LEU A 36 -3.75 -6.63 2.55
C LEU A 36 -4.97 -6.27 1.70
N ALA A 37 -6.09 -6.96 1.87
CA ALA A 37 -7.34 -6.59 1.22
C ALA A 37 -7.78 -5.16 1.60
N ARG A 38 -7.64 -4.78 2.87
CA ARG A 38 -7.90 -3.41 3.34
C ARG A 38 -6.96 -2.39 2.69
N VAL A 39 -5.66 -2.69 2.62
CA VAL A 39 -4.67 -1.83 1.94
C VAL A 39 -5.01 -1.66 0.46
N LEU A 40 -5.44 -2.72 -0.23
CA LEU A 40 -5.90 -2.64 -1.61
C LEU A 40 -7.10 -1.71 -1.76
N THR A 41 -8.11 -1.84 -0.90
CA THR A 41 -9.28 -0.96 -0.90
C THR A 41 -8.87 0.50 -0.68
N VAL A 42 -8.05 0.77 0.34
CA VAL A 42 -7.57 2.13 0.63
C VAL A 42 -6.78 2.70 -0.54
N THR A 43 -5.90 1.90 -1.17
CA THR A 43 -5.11 2.36 -2.33
C THR A 43 -6.02 2.71 -3.52
N ARG A 44 -7.08 1.92 -3.78
CA ARG A 44 -8.06 2.23 -4.83
C ARG A 44 -8.82 3.53 -4.54
N GLU A 45 -9.22 3.75 -3.28
CA GLU A 45 -9.86 5.00 -2.87
C GLU A 45 -8.91 6.19 -3.04
N MET A 46 -7.62 6.03 -2.73
CA MET A 46 -6.62 7.07 -2.95
C MET A 46 -6.45 7.40 -4.45
N VAL A 47 -6.51 6.42 -5.34
CA VAL A 47 -6.50 6.67 -6.80
C VAL A 47 -7.71 7.51 -7.20
N ALA A 48 -8.92 7.18 -6.70
CA ALA A 48 -10.12 7.96 -6.99
C ALA A 48 -10.04 9.40 -6.45
N LEU A 49 -9.44 9.61 -5.27
CA LEU A 49 -9.18 10.94 -4.72
C LEU A 49 -8.15 11.72 -5.56
N ALA A 50 -7.09 11.05 -6.02
CA ALA A 50 -6.08 11.63 -6.90
C ALA A 50 -6.67 12.04 -8.26
N GLU A 51 -7.64 11.28 -8.79
CA GLU A 51 -8.34 11.62 -10.03
C GLU A 51 -9.10 12.95 -9.93
N VAL A 52 -9.76 13.21 -8.80
CA VAL A 52 -10.45 14.48 -8.55
C VAL A 52 -9.54 15.59 -8.01
N GLY A 53 -8.26 15.29 -7.77
CA GLY A 53 -7.26 16.23 -7.29
C GLY A 53 -7.32 16.54 -5.79
N ASP A 54 -8.00 15.71 -4.99
CA ASP A 54 -8.05 15.86 -3.53
C ASP A 54 -6.80 15.27 -2.86
N TRP A 55 -5.68 15.97 -3.04
CA TRP A 55 -4.36 15.54 -2.56
C TRP A 55 -4.23 15.55 -1.03
N ASP A 56 -5.01 16.40 -0.34
CA ASP A 56 -5.04 16.43 1.12
C ASP A 56 -5.68 15.16 1.67
N ALA A 57 -6.79 14.71 1.07
CA ALA A 57 -7.39 13.43 1.44
C ALA A 57 -6.47 12.24 1.09
N VAL A 58 -5.79 12.27 -0.06
CA VAL A 58 -4.77 11.24 -0.41
C VAL A 58 -3.68 11.17 0.67
N ALA A 59 -3.14 12.32 1.10
CA ALA A 59 -2.09 12.37 2.11
C ALA A 59 -2.56 11.86 3.49
N ALA A 60 -3.80 12.16 3.88
CA ALA A 60 -4.39 11.63 5.11
C ALA A 60 -4.50 10.10 5.08
N ARG A 61 -4.97 9.53 3.96
CA ARG A 61 -5.12 8.08 3.79
C ARG A 61 -3.79 7.33 3.69
N GLU A 62 -2.76 8.00 3.18
CA GLU A 62 -1.42 7.41 3.09
C GLU A 62 -0.87 7.03 4.48
N GLN A 63 -1.16 7.81 5.51
CA GLN A 63 -0.72 7.49 6.86
C GLN A 63 -1.35 6.17 7.35
N ASP A 64 -2.66 6.03 7.23
CA ASP A 64 -3.38 4.80 7.59
C ASP A 64 -2.87 3.59 6.79
N ARG A 65 -2.64 3.78 5.49
CA ARG A 65 -2.14 2.73 4.58
C ARG A 65 -0.76 2.23 5.00
N ARG A 66 0.15 3.14 5.39
CA ARG A 66 1.49 2.77 5.87
C ARG A 66 1.44 1.98 7.18
N ASP A 67 0.58 2.39 8.10
CA ASP A 67 0.43 1.70 9.39
C ASP A 67 -0.13 0.29 9.20
N ASP A 68 -1.08 0.10 8.28
CA ASP A 68 -1.61 -1.21 7.94
C ASP A 68 -0.57 -2.09 7.23
N LEU A 69 0.19 -1.55 6.27
CA LEU A 69 1.30 -2.27 5.61
C LEU A 69 2.39 -2.69 6.61
N ALA A 70 2.78 -1.80 7.52
CA ALA A 70 3.75 -2.12 8.56
C ALA A 70 3.26 -3.27 9.45
N ARG A 71 1.96 -3.32 9.75
CA ARG A 71 1.34 -4.43 10.50
C ARG A 71 1.25 -5.71 9.68
N CYS A 72 0.97 -5.64 8.38
CA CYS A 72 0.93 -6.82 7.50
C CYS A 72 2.25 -7.59 7.52
N PHE A 73 3.38 -6.88 7.51
CA PHE A 73 4.71 -7.49 7.35
C PHE A 73 5.53 -7.54 8.66
N LYS A 74 4.86 -7.44 9.81
CA LYS A 74 5.51 -7.68 11.11
C LYS A 74 5.93 -9.13 11.31
N GLU A 75 5.16 -10.04 10.74
CA GLU A 75 5.36 -11.49 10.81
C GLU A 75 5.70 -12.03 9.42
N ALA A 76 6.39 -13.17 9.38
CA ALA A 76 6.73 -13.82 8.11
C ALA A 76 5.47 -14.26 7.37
N VAL A 77 5.47 -14.10 6.05
CA VAL A 77 4.39 -14.59 5.18
C VAL A 77 4.44 -16.12 5.15
N SER A 78 3.30 -16.77 5.44
CA SER A 78 3.15 -18.22 5.28
C SER A 78 3.33 -18.61 3.81
N THR A 79 4.04 -19.72 3.57
CA THR A 79 4.21 -20.28 2.22
C THR A 79 2.88 -20.65 1.57
N GLU A 80 1.86 -20.99 2.36
CA GLU A 80 0.50 -21.31 1.88
C GLU A 80 -0.17 -20.12 1.17
N HIS A 81 0.11 -18.89 1.60
CA HIS A 81 -0.53 -17.68 1.07
C HIS A 81 0.43 -16.79 0.27
N ALA A 82 1.66 -17.26 0.02
CA ALA A 82 2.70 -16.47 -0.63
C ALA A 82 2.29 -15.93 -2.00
N GLU A 83 1.61 -16.74 -2.82
CA GLU A 83 1.11 -16.31 -4.14
C GLU A 83 0.06 -15.20 -4.03
N LEU A 84 -0.92 -15.35 -3.13
CA LEU A 84 -1.96 -14.34 -2.90
C LEU A 84 -1.37 -13.02 -2.39
N VAL A 85 -0.37 -13.09 -1.51
CA VAL A 85 0.35 -11.90 -1.02
C VAL A 85 1.13 -11.24 -2.15
N ALA A 86 1.80 -12.01 -3.00
CA ALA A 86 2.53 -11.50 -4.15
C ALA A 86 1.60 -10.80 -5.16
N GLU A 87 0.44 -11.40 -5.46
CA GLU A 87 -0.57 -10.81 -6.33
C GLU A 87 -1.13 -9.50 -5.75
N ALA A 88 -1.44 -9.47 -4.45
CA ALA A 88 -1.88 -8.26 -3.77
C ALA A 88 -0.84 -7.14 -3.83
N LEU A 89 0.45 -7.47 -3.64
CA LEU A 89 1.55 -6.51 -3.76
C LEU A 89 1.69 -5.98 -5.20
N ALA A 90 1.59 -6.84 -6.20
CA ALA A 90 1.62 -6.43 -7.61
C ALA A 90 0.48 -5.45 -7.91
N ALA A 91 -0.73 -5.73 -7.43
CA ALA A 91 -1.88 -4.83 -7.59
C ALA A 91 -1.68 -3.50 -6.85
N ILE A 92 -1.12 -3.50 -5.64
CA ILE A 92 -0.79 -2.26 -4.90
C ILE A 92 0.23 -1.42 -5.68
N LEU A 93 1.28 -2.04 -6.23
CA LEU A 93 2.30 -1.35 -7.01
C LEU A 93 1.72 -0.71 -8.27
N HIS A 94 0.84 -1.43 -8.97
CA HIS A 94 0.15 -0.90 -10.15
C HIS A 94 -0.69 0.34 -9.80
N LEU A 95 -1.47 0.28 -8.71
CA LEU A 95 -2.27 1.42 -8.26
C LEU A 95 -1.41 2.63 -7.86
N ASN A 96 -0.20 2.40 -7.32
CA ASN A 96 0.73 3.48 -7.04
C ASN A 96 1.21 4.15 -8.33
N GLU A 97 1.48 3.38 -9.40
CA GLU A 97 1.83 3.92 -10.71
C GLU A 97 0.71 4.79 -11.29
N GLU A 98 -0.55 4.35 -11.17
CA GLU A 98 -1.72 5.13 -11.55
C GLU A 98 -1.79 6.46 -10.79
N MET A 99 -1.63 6.42 -9.48
CA MET A 99 -1.64 7.62 -8.62
C MET A 99 -0.53 8.61 -9.00
N MET A 100 0.68 8.10 -9.28
CA MET A 100 1.79 8.92 -9.75
C MET A 100 1.52 9.55 -11.12
N ALA A 101 0.80 8.85 -12.00
CA ALA A 101 0.37 9.42 -13.28
C ALA A 101 -0.62 10.58 -13.08
N HIS A 102 -1.56 10.45 -12.13
CA HIS A 102 -2.46 11.56 -11.75
C HIS A 102 -1.67 12.75 -11.20
N LEU A 103 -0.67 12.51 -10.34
CA LEU A 103 0.16 13.56 -9.76
C LEU A 103 0.95 14.31 -10.83
N SER A 104 1.53 13.58 -11.80
CA SER A 104 2.24 14.21 -12.91
C SER A 104 1.31 15.11 -13.73
N LYS A 105 0.09 14.63 -14.06
CA LYS A 105 -0.91 15.42 -14.80
C LYS A 105 -1.30 16.69 -14.04
N ALA A 106 -1.56 16.58 -12.74
CA ALA A 106 -1.92 17.71 -11.90
C ALA A 106 -0.79 18.76 -11.83
N ARG A 107 0.46 18.31 -11.63
CA ARG A 107 1.64 19.18 -11.65
C ARG A 107 1.76 19.94 -12.98
N ASP A 108 1.62 19.23 -14.09
CA ASP A 108 1.77 19.82 -15.43
C ASP A 108 0.67 20.88 -15.68
N ALA A 109 -0.56 20.65 -15.21
CA ALA A 109 -1.64 21.62 -15.27
C ALA A 109 -1.34 22.89 -14.46
N VAL A 110 -0.81 22.75 -13.24
CA VAL A 110 -0.41 23.89 -12.39
C VAL A 110 0.71 24.70 -13.06
N LEU A 111 1.70 24.04 -13.66
CA LEU A 111 2.78 24.72 -14.37
C LEU A 111 2.25 25.52 -15.57
N GLN A 112 1.33 24.96 -16.36
CA GLN A 112 0.70 25.66 -17.47
C GLN A 112 -0.10 26.88 -17.02
N GLN A 113 -0.85 26.76 -15.91
CA GLN A 113 -1.58 27.87 -15.31
C GLN A 113 -0.63 28.99 -14.86
N GLY A 114 0.49 28.64 -14.21
CA GLY A 114 1.49 29.63 -13.79
C GLY A 114 2.10 30.39 -14.97
N VAL A 115 2.43 29.70 -16.07
CA VAL A 115 2.91 30.34 -17.30
C VAL A 115 1.87 31.28 -17.89
N ALA A 116 0.60 30.86 -17.95
CA ALA A 116 -0.49 31.71 -18.43
C ALA A 116 -0.67 32.95 -17.56
N GLN A 117 -0.62 32.81 -16.23
CA GLN A 117 -0.75 33.92 -15.30
C GLN A 117 0.37 34.94 -15.45
N VAL A 118 1.62 34.49 -15.61
CA VAL A 118 2.77 35.38 -15.86
C VAL A 118 2.59 36.13 -17.17
N ARG A 119 2.18 35.46 -18.25
CA ARG A 119 1.92 36.11 -19.55
C ARG A 119 0.83 37.17 -19.46
N THR A 120 -0.29 36.85 -18.80
CA THR A 120 -1.39 37.80 -18.58
C THR A 120 -0.92 39.01 -17.78
N ARG A 121 -0.14 38.81 -16.72
CA ARG A 121 0.42 39.90 -15.92
C ARG A 121 1.36 40.79 -16.73
N SER A 122 2.24 40.21 -17.55
CA SER A 122 3.13 40.97 -18.43
C SER A 122 2.35 41.79 -19.45
N ALA A 123 1.31 41.21 -20.06
CA ALA A 123 0.46 41.92 -21.02
C ALA A 123 -0.26 43.11 -20.39
N ILE A 124 -0.83 42.95 -19.19
CA ILE A 124 -1.46 44.05 -18.43
C ILE A 124 -0.45 45.16 -18.16
N GLY A 125 0.76 44.81 -17.68
CA GLY A 125 1.83 45.79 -17.44
C GLY A 125 2.20 46.59 -18.70
N HIS A 126 2.26 45.92 -19.86
CA HIS A 126 2.51 46.61 -21.13
C HIS A 126 1.38 47.58 -21.52
N TYR A 127 0.11 47.22 -21.32
CA TYR A 127 -1.01 48.13 -21.58
C TYR A 127 -1.02 49.35 -20.65
N GLU A 128 -0.72 49.16 -19.37
CA GLU A 128 -0.61 50.27 -18.41
C GLU A 128 0.52 51.22 -18.79
N GLN A 129 1.66 50.68 -19.21
CA GLN A 129 2.80 51.48 -19.63
C GLN A 129 2.50 52.32 -20.88
N VAL A 130 1.84 51.75 -21.89
CA VAL A 130 1.41 52.48 -23.11
C VAL A 130 0.40 53.58 -22.76
N LYS A 131 -0.55 53.34 -21.85
CA LYS A 131 -1.50 54.37 -21.41
C LYS A 131 -0.88 55.52 -20.62
N SER A 132 0.28 55.30 -19.99
CA SER A 132 0.96 56.29 -19.15
C SER A 132 1.96 57.18 -19.91
N GLN A 133 2.18 56.95 -21.21
CA GLN A 133 3.00 57.82 -22.04
C GLN A 133 2.17 59.01 -22.59
N PRO A 134 2.58 60.27 -22.33
CA PRO A 134 1.92 61.48 -22.83
C PRO A 134 2.11 61.73 -24.33
#